data_AF-A0A6I2X7I7-F1
#
_entry.id   AF-A0A6I2X7I7-F1
#
_cell.length_a   1.000
_cell.length_b   1.000
_cell.length_c   1.000
_cell.angle_alpha   90.00
_cell.angle_beta   90.00
_cell.angle_gamma   90.00
#
_symmetry.space_group_name_H-M   'P 1'
#
loop_
_entity.id
_entity.type
_entity.pdbx_description
1 polymer ?
#
loop_
_entity_poly.entity_id
_entity_poly.type
_entity_poly.pdbx_seq_one_letter_code
_entity_poly.pdbx_strand_id
1 'polypeptide(L)'
;MRRLGHMLGNYLIGVREGIEAALIVSILITYLVRTNRTALMRYVWVGVGCAVAFSIVIAVSLEAISSELSAKIEPIFAGTVSFLAVGFVTWMIFWMKRTARSLAGDLRAKLDSAAVSGGALAVALMAFAAVAREGTEIAVFFWAAAHATGAQVAAVVGLLLG
;
A
#
# COMPACT_ATOMS: atom_id res chain seq x y z
N MET A 1 -10.81 -27.78 7.46
CA MET A 1 -11.20 -26.59 8.24
C MET A 1 -10.09 -25.53 8.36
N ARG A 2 -8.86 -25.85 8.81
CA ARG A 2 -7.77 -24.85 8.93
C ARG A 2 -7.47 -24.04 7.65
N ARG A 3 -7.36 -24.69 6.48
CA ARG A 3 -7.08 -24.00 5.19
C ARG A 3 -8.12 -22.95 4.78
N LEU A 4 -9.40 -23.15 5.13
CA LEU A 4 -10.48 -22.21 4.78
C LEU A 4 -10.42 -20.93 5.62
N GLY A 5 -10.06 -21.04 6.90
CA GLY A 5 -9.89 -19.90 7.79
C GLY A 5 -8.75 -18.97 7.37
N HIS A 6 -7.66 -19.52 6.84
CA HIS A 6 -6.52 -18.74 6.34
C HIS A 6 -6.84 -17.99 5.03
N MET A 7 -7.56 -18.64 4.11
CA MET A 7 -8.03 -17.98 2.88
C MET A 7 -8.95 -16.80 3.19
N LEU A 8 -9.88 -16.97 4.14
CA LEU A 8 -10.79 -15.90 4.56
C LEU A 8 -10.05 -14.75 5.24
N GLY A 9 -9.01 -15.04 6.04
CA GLY A 9 -8.17 -14.01 6.65
C GLY A 9 -7.46 -13.12 5.62
N ASN A 10 -6.79 -13.73 4.64
CA ASN A 10 -6.10 -13.00 3.58
C ASN A 10 -7.07 -12.25 2.65
N TYR A 11 -8.24 -12.82 2.38
CA TYR A 11 -9.31 -12.17 1.62
C TYR A 11 -9.83 -10.92 2.33
N LEU A 12 -10.14 -11.02 3.64
CA LEU A 12 -10.64 -9.87 4.41
C LEU A 12 -9.60 -8.75 4.52
N ILE A 13 -8.31 -9.09 4.56
CA ILE A 13 -7.23 -8.10 4.50
C ILE A 13 -7.21 -7.41 3.12
N GLY A 14 -7.20 -8.19 2.03
CA GLY A 14 -7.22 -7.64 0.66
C GLY A 14 -8.40 -6.70 0.42
N VAL A 15 -9.61 -7.13 0.78
CA VAL A 15 -10.84 -6.32 0.64
C VAL A 15 -10.77 -5.03 1.47
N ARG A 16 -10.32 -5.09 2.73
CA ARG A 16 -10.25 -3.90 3.59
C ARG A 16 -9.30 -2.87 3.01
N GLU A 17 -8.06 -3.27 2.76
CA GLU A 17 -7.03 -2.35 2.29
C GLU A 17 -7.31 -1.87 0.86
N GLY A 18 -7.87 -2.73 0.01
CA GLY A 18 -8.29 -2.38 -1.34
C GLY A 18 -9.40 -1.32 -1.36
N ILE A 19 -10.39 -1.44 -0.48
CA ILE A 19 -11.46 -0.43 -0.32
C ILE A 19 -10.88 0.86 0.24
N GLU A 20 -9.96 0.81 1.21
CA GLU A 20 -9.31 2.02 1.75
C GLU A 20 -8.51 2.77 0.67
N ALA A 21 -7.73 2.06 -0.14
CA ALA A 21 -7.02 2.64 -1.28
C ALA A 21 -8.00 3.28 -2.28
N ALA A 22 -9.07 2.57 -2.65
CA ALA A 22 -10.10 3.07 -3.56
C ALA A 22 -10.80 4.32 -3.00
N LEU A 23 -11.06 4.34 -1.69
CA LEU A 23 -11.66 5.48 -1.00
C LEU A 23 -10.74 6.71 -1.09
N ILE A 24 -9.44 6.58 -0.79
CA ILE A 24 -8.50 7.70 -0.87
C ILE A 24 -8.39 8.23 -2.32
N VAL A 25 -8.28 7.34 -3.30
CA VAL A 25 -8.24 7.71 -4.72
C VAL A 25 -9.53 8.43 -5.14
N SER A 26 -10.69 7.96 -4.68
CA SER A 26 -11.98 8.60 -4.98
C SER A 26 -12.10 10.01 -4.38
N ILE A 27 -11.57 10.24 -3.17
CA ILE A 27 -11.51 11.57 -2.54
C ILE A 27 -10.65 12.50 -3.39
N LEU A 28 -9.48 12.03 -3.84
CA LEU A 28 -8.57 12.81 -4.67
C LEU A 28 -9.19 13.16 -6.03
N ILE A 29 -9.83 12.19 -6.69
CA ILE A 29 -10.54 12.42 -7.96
C ILE A 29 -11.70 13.41 -7.75
N THR A 30 -12.52 13.20 -6.72
CA THR A 30 -13.65 14.09 -6.39
C THR A 30 -13.19 15.52 -6.13
N TYR A 31 -12.05 15.68 -5.45
CA TYR A 31 -11.43 16.98 -5.21
C TYR A 31 -11.02 17.67 -6.51
N LEU A 32 -10.37 16.95 -7.44
CA LEU A 32 -9.98 17.49 -8.74
C LEU A 32 -11.19 17.88 -9.60
N VAL A 33 -12.26 17.07 -9.57
CA VAL A 33 -13.51 17.37 -10.27
C VAL A 33 -14.18 18.62 -9.68
N ARG A 34 -14.32 18.71 -8.35
CA ARG A 34 -14.92 19.87 -7.68
C ARG A 34 -14.14 21.17 -7.85
N THR A 35 -12.83 21.09 -8.06
CA THR A 35 -11.97 22.25 -8.31
C THR A 35 -11.81 22.60 -9.80
N ASN A 36 -12.55 21.91 -10.69
CA ASN A 36 -12.47 22.09 -12.15
C ASN A 36 -11.06 21.82 -12.73
N ARG A 37 -10.27 20.96 -12.07
CA ARG A 37 -8.88 20.61 -12.43
C ARG A 37 -8.78 19.20 -13.03
N THR A 38 -9.73 18.83 -13.88
CA THR A 38 -9.81 17.49 -14.52
C THR A 38 -8.59 17.17 -15.39
N ALA A 39 -7.89 18.18 -15.90
CA ALA A 39 -6.63 17.99 -16.64
C ALA A 39 -5.54 17.28 -15.81
N LEU A 40 -5.61 17.35 -14.48
CA LEU A 40 -4.64 16.69 -13.59
C LEU A 40 -5.00 15.22 -13.31
N MET A 41 -6.16 14.74 -13.76
CA MET A 41 -6.65 13.40 -13.48
C MET A 41 -5.73 12.30 -14.06
N ARG A 42 -5.05 12.58 -15.17
CA ARG A 42 -4.04 11.67 -15.75
C ARG A 42 -2.89 11.38 -14.78
N TYR A 43 -2.51 12.35 -13.94
CA TYR A 43 -1.41 12.20 -12.99
C TYR A 43 -1.81 11.36 -11.79
N VAL A 44 -3.10 11.33 -11.43
CA VAL A 44 -3.63 10.38 -10.44
C VAL A 44 -3.39 8.96 -10.93
N TRP A 45 -3.82 8.64 -12.15
CA TRP A 45 -3.64 7.30 -12.73
C TRP A 45 -2.17 6.89 -12.88
N VAL A 46 -1.29 7.82 -13.25
CA VAL A 46 0.16 7.57 -13.25
C VAL A 46 0.66 7.25 -11.84
N GLY A 47 0.27 8.04 -10.83
CA GLY A 47 0.64 7.79 -9.44
C GLY A 47 0.15 6.44 -8.92
N VAL A 48 -1.11 6.09 -9.20
CA VAL A 48 -1.71 4.79 -8.86
C VAL A 48 -0.97 3.66 -9.56
N GLY A 49 -0.73 3.77 -10.87
CA GLY A 49 -0.01 2.74 -11.63
C GLY A 49 1.42 2.51 -11.11
N CYS A 50 2.14 3.59 -10.81
CA CYS A 50 3.47 3.50 -10.19
C CYS A 50 3.41 2.86 -8.80
N ALA A 51 2.39 3.15 -8.00
CA ALA A 51 2.22 2.57 -6.67
C ALA A 51 1.96 1.06 -6.73
N VAL A 52 1.07 0.63 -7.63
CA VAL A 52 0.79 -0.80 -7.86
C VAL A 52 2.07 -1.52 -8.30
N ALA A 53 2.80 -0.96 -9.26
CA ALA A 53 4.08 -1.53 -9.70
C ALA A 53 5.08 -1.63 -8.54
N PHE A 54 5.19 -0.58 -7.72
CA PHE A 54 6.06 -0.55 -6.54
C PHE A 54 5.68 -1.64 -5.51
N SER A 55 4.39 -1.82 -5.24
CA SER A 55 3.91 -2.87 -4.32
C SER A 55 4.21 -4.28 -4.84
N ILE A 56 4.06 -4.51 -6.15
CA ILE A 56 4.44 -5.79 -6.78
C ILE A 56 5.95 -6.02 -6.65
N VAL A 57 6.77 -5.00 -6.91
CA VAL A 57 8.24 -5.09 -6.76
C VAL A 57 8.61 -5.49 -5.34
N ILE A 58 7.97 -4.92 -4.31
CA ILE A 58 8.21 -5.31 -2.92
C ILE A 58 7.84 -6.77 -2.67
N ALA A 59 6.64 -7.18 -3.09
CA ALA A 59 6.18 -8.55 -2.91
C ALA A 59 7.12 -9.58 -3.58
N VAL A 60 7.51 -9.32 -4.83
CA VAL A 60 8.44 -10.18 -5.59
C VAL A 60 9.83 -10.19 -4.97
N SER A 61 10.33 -9.05 -4.50
CA SER A 61 11.65 -8.96 -3.87
C SER A 61 11.70 -9.75 -2.56
N LEU A 62 10.65 -9.67 -1.74
CA LEU A 62 10.54 -10.45 -0.50
C LEU A 62 10.52 -11.95 -0.78
N GLU A 63 9.75 -12.38 -1.78
CA GLU A 63 9.70 -13.78 -2.20
C GLU A 63 11.05 -14.27 -2.72
N ALA A 64 11.66 -13.53 -3.65
CA ALA A 64 12.93 -13.89 -4.27
C ALA A 64 14.04 -14.08 -3.22
N ILE A 65 14.19 -13.13 -2.30
CA ILE A 65 15.17 -13.21 -1.20
C ILE A 65 14.89 -14.43 -0.33
N SER A 66 13.62 -14.71 -0.02
CA SER A 66 13.27 -15.85 0.83
C SER A 66 13.54 -17.20 0.16
N SER A 67 13.36 -17.30 -1.16
CA SER A 67 13.52 -18.55 -1.92
C SER A 67 14.96 -19.02 -2.06
N GLU A 68 15.93 -18.12 -1.98
CA GLU A 68 17.36 -18.44 -2.05
C GLU A 68 17.98 -18.77 -0.68
N LEU A 69 17.22 -18.63 0.41
CA LEU A 69 17.71 -18.89 1.75
C LEU A 69 17.72 -20.38 2.08
N SER A 70 18.81 -20.84 2.69
CA SER A 70 18.90 -22.21 3.20
C SER A 70 17.88 -22.46 4.32
N ALA A 71 17.37 -23.69 4.42
CA ALA A 71 16.37 -24.10 5.43
C ALA A 71 16.77 -23.85 6.90
N LYS A 72 18.06 -23.63 7.20
CA LYS A 72 18.53 -23.21 8.53
C LYS A 72 18.40 -21.71 8.78
N ILE A 73 18.47 -20.89 7.73
CA ILE A 73 18.47 -19.41 7.80
C ILE A 73 17.06 -18.86 7.58
N GLU A 74 16.23 -19.54 6.79
CA GLU A 74 14.84 -19.16 6.50
C GLU A 74 14.02 -18.83 7.77
N PRO A 75 14.04 -19.62 8.86
CA PRO A 75 13.25 -19.31 10.06
C PRO A 75 13.74 -18.04 10.77
N ILE A 76 15.05 -17.77 10.74
CA ILE A 76 15.65 -16.58 11.35
C ILE A 76 15.25 -15.35 10.52
N PHE A 77 15.34 -15.44 9.20
CA PHE A 77 14.94 -14.37 8.29
C PHE A 77 13.45 -14.04 8.42
N ALA A 78 12.58 -15.06 8.41
CA ALA A 78 11.15 -14.89 8.62
C ALA A 78 10.84 -14.21 9.98
N GLY A 79 11.55 -14.61 11.04
CA GLY A 79 11.45 -13.98 12.36
C GLY A 79 11.90 -12.52 12.36
N THR A 80 13.03 -12.19 11.74
CA THR A 80 13.53 -10.82 11.62
C THR A 80 12.58 -9.94 10.83
N VAL A 81 12.06 -10.42 9.68
CA VAL A 81 11.11 -9.65 8.87
C VAL A 81 9.80 -9.45 9.63
N SER A 82 9.34 -10.41 10.43
CA SER A 82 8.16 -10.24 11.30
C SER A 82 8.36 -9.13 12.34
N PHE A 83 9.55 -9.04 12.94
CA PHE A 83 9.88 -7.96 13.88
C PHE A 83 9.97 -6.60 13.18
N LEU A 84 10.58 -6.54 11.99
CA LEU A 84 10.60 -5.34 11.15
C LEU A 84 9.18 -4.91 10.74
N ALA A 85 8.31 -5.87 10.42
CA ALA A 85 6.91 -5.59 10.07
C ALA A 85 6.18 -4.90 11.22
N VAL A 86 6.35 -5.37 12.47
CA VAL A 86 5.77 -4.71 13.65
C VAL A 86 6.29 -3.28 13.80
N GLY A 87 7.60 -3.07 13.62
CA GLY A 87 8.21 -1.73 13.65
C GLY A 87 7.65 -0.81 12.56
N PHE A 88 7.53 -1.32 11.33
CA PHE A 88 6.98 -0.62 10.18
C PHE A 88 5.52 -0.20 10.44
N VAL A 89 4.68 -1.13 10.91
CA VAL A 89 3.27 -0.85 11.25
C VAL A 89 3.18 0.20 12.37
N THR A 90 4.01 0.08 13.40
CA THR A 90 4.05 1.04 14.50
C THR A 90 4.41 2.43 13.98
N TRP A 91 5.44 2.54 13.16
CA TRP A 91 5.85 3.80 12.54
C TRP A 91 4.72 4.42 11.70
N MET A 92 4.01 3.59 10.94
CA MET A 92 2.91 4.01 10.07
C MET A 92 1.71 4.56 10.83
N ILE A 93 1.40 4.02 12.02
CA ILE A 93 0.38 4.60 12.93
C ILE A 93 0.76 6.04 13.32
N PHE A 94 2.03 6.27 13.67
CA PHE A 94 2.51 7.62 13.99
C PHE A 94 2.55 8.53 12.75
N TRP A 95 2.87 7.97 11.59
CA TRP A 95 2.90 8.68 10.32
C TRP A 95 1.51 9.19 9.92
N MET A 96 0.47 8.36 9.97
CA MET A 96 -0.92 8.80 9.70
C MET A 96 -1.38 9.89 10.67
N LYS A 97 -1.04 9.76 11.96
CA LYS A 97 -1.36 10.78 12.98
C LYS A 97 -0.73 12.15 12.68
N ARG A 98 0.38 12.17 11.94
CA ARG A 98 1.09 13.38 11.51
C ARG A 98 0.57 13.91 10.16
N THR A 99 0.37 13.04 9.18
CA THR A 99 -0.13 13.38 7.83
C THR A 99 -1.56 13.92 7.85
N ALA A 100 -2.45 13.35 8.69
CA ALA A 100 -3.81 13.86 8.86
C ALA A 100 -3.85 15.32 9.34
N ARG A 101 -2.80 15.77 10.04
CA ARG A 101 -2.66 17.14 10.57
C ARG A 101 -2.08 18.12 9.54
N SER A 102 -1.24 17.65 8.60
CA SER A 102 -0.66 18.49 7.54
C SER A 102 -1.58 18.65 6.33
N LEU A 103 -2.47 17.69 6.06
CA LEU A 103 -3.37 17.73 4.90
C LEU A 103 -4.39 18.88 4.96
N ALA A 104 -4.80 19.30 6.16
CA ALA A 104 -5.80 20.37 6.30
C ALA A 104 -5.21 21.79 6.15
N GLY A 105 -3.94 22.00 6.55
CA GLY A 105 -3.29 23.32 6.55
C GLY A 105 -2.43 23.59 5.32
N ASP A 106 -1.64 22.61 4.87
CA ASP A 106 -0.63 22.83 3.81
C ASP A 106 -1.22 22.73 2.40
N LEU A 107 -2.33 22.01 2.22
CA LEU A 107 -2.92 21.85 0.90
C LEU A 107 -3.46 23.19 0.39
N ARG A 108 -4.17 23.96 1.20
CA ARG A 108 -4.66 25.30 0.80
C ARG A 108 -3.51 26.27 0.49
N ALA A 109 -2.48 26.32 1.32
CA ALA A 109 -1.33 27.21 1.12
C ALA A 109 -0.42 26.81 -0.06
N LYS A 110 -0.24 25.50 -0.31
CA LYS A 110 0.57 25.00 -1.45
C LYS A 110 -0.22 24.97 -2.76
N LEU A 111 -1.55 24.92 -2.70
CA LEU A 111 -2.40 25.03 -3.90
C LEU A 111 -2.50 26.47 -4.41
N ASP A 112 -2.35 27.48 -3.54
CA ASP A 112 -2.23 28.89 -3.93
C ASP A 112 -0.85 29.19 -4.52
N SER A 113 0.25 28.58 -4.03
CA SER A 113 1.58 28.81 -4.61
C SER A 113 1.87 27.97 -5.88
N ALA A 114 1.27 26.78 -6.02
CA ALA A 114 1.45 25.91 -7.19
C ALA A 114 0.64 26.34 -8.42
N ALA A 115 -0.21 27.36 -8.30
CA ALA A 115 -1.00 27.94 -9.38
C ALA A 115 -0.15 28.55 -10.51
N VAL A 116 1.17 28.71 -10.31
CA VAL A 116 2.06 29.37 -11.28
C VAL A 116 2.77 28.39 -12.23
N SER A 117 2.94 27.09 -11.93
CA SER A 117 3.64 26.20 -12.91
C SER A 117 3.52 24.66 -12.84
N GLY A 118 2.92 23.98 -11.84
CA GLY A 118 3.23 22.53 -11.76
C GLY A 118 2.51 21.61 -10.76
N GLY A 119 1.21 21.78 -10.53
CA GLY A 119 0.43 20.91 -9.62
C GLY A 119 0.34 19.42 -10.01
N ALA A 120 0.86 19.02 -11.17
CA ALA A 120 0.83 17.65 -11.68
C ALA A 120 1.64 16.64 -10.85
N LEU A 121 2.89 17.00 -10.51
CA LEU A 121 3.78 16.14 -9.74
C LEU A 121 3.24 15.92 -8.33
N ALA A 122 2.70 16.97 -7.70
CA ALA A 122 2.10 16.87 -6.37
C ALA A 122 0.89 15.91 -6.37
N VAL A 123 0.02 16.00 -7.37
CA VAL A 123 -1.13 15.07 -7.52
C VAL A 123 -0.65 13.63 -7.73
N ALA A 124 0.33 13.40 -8.60
CA ALA A 124 0.89 12.07 -8.83
C ALA A 124 1.52 11.50 -7.55
N LEU A 125 2.33 12.28 -6.84
CA LEU A 125 2.99 11.86 -5.61
C LEU A 125 1.98 11.58 -4.49
N MET A 126 0.90 12.35 -4.39
CA MET A 126 -0.14 12.09 -3.39
C MET A 126 -0.91 10.81 -3.71
N ALA A 127 -1.30 10.61 -4.97
CA ALA A 127 -1.95 9.37 -5.40
C ALA A 127 -1.04 8.16 -5.20
N PHE A 128 0.25 8.30 -5.55
CA PHE A 128 1.26 7.28 -5.33
C PHE A 128 1.40 6.96 -3.85
N ALA A 129 1.65 7.96 -2.99
CA ALA A 129 1.89 7.74 -1.57
C ALA A 129 0.68 7.10 -0.87
N ALA A 130 -0.54 7.49 -1.25
CA ALA A 130 -1.77 6.90 -0.74
C ALA A 130 -1.88 5.41 -1.08
N VAL A 131 -1.77 5.06 -2.36
CA VAL A 131 -1.93 3.66 -2.82
C VAL A 131 -0.73 2.80 -2.44
N ALA A 132 0.49 3.35 -2.50
CA ALA A 132 1.70 2.62 -2.17
C ALA A 132 1.70 2.22 -0.69
N ARG A 133 1.16 3.06 0.21
CA ARG A 133 0.99 2.70 1.63
C ARG A 133 0.18 1.42 1.77
N GLU A 134 -1.07 1.41 1.31
CA GLU A 134 -1.94 0.24 1.43
C GLU A 134 -1.35 -0.98 0.69
N GLY A 135 -0.80 -0.77 -0.51
CA GLY A 135 -0.19 -1.83 -1.29
C GLY A 135 1.06 -2.43 -0.64
N THR A 136 1.85 -1.64 0.09
CA THR A 136 2.99 -2.15 0.88
C THR A 136 2.53 -2.96 2.09
N GLU A 137 1.46 -2.54 2.76
CA GLU A 137 0.88 -3.28 3.89
C GLU A 137 0.38 -4.64 3.43
N ILE A 138 -0.38 -4.66 2.34
CA ILE A 138 -0.85 -5.89 1.70
C ILE A 138 0.34 -6.80 1.39
N ALA A 139 1.38 -6.29 0.71
CA ALA A 139 2.55 -7.09 0.32
C ALA A 139 3.29 -7.69 1.52
N VAL A 140 3.55 -6.90 2.56
CA VAL A 140 4.32 -7.34 3.73
C VAL A 140 3.52 -8.29 4.62
N PHE A 141 2.26 -7.98 4.91
CA PHE A 141 1.41 -8.85 5.73
C PHE A 141 1.11 -10.16 5.03
N PHE A 142 0.87 -10.12 3.72
CA PHE A 142 0.68 -11.30 2.91
C PHE A 142 1.91 -12.22 2.99
N TRP A 143 3.10 -11.68 2.73
CA TRP A 143 4.34 -12.46 2.76
C TRP A 143 4.59 -13.05 4.16
N ALA A 144 4.45 -12.25 5.21
CA ALA A 144 4.64 -12.74 6.58
C ALA A 144 3.63 -13.85 6.96
N ALA A 145 2.36 -13.72 6.55
CA ALA A 145 1.34 -14.73 6.80
C ALA A 145 1.55 -16.02 5.98
N ALA A 146 1.99 -15.89 4.72
CA ALA A 146 2.26 -17.03 3.84
C ALA A 146 3.41 -17.90 4.38
N HIS A 147 4.49 -17.27 4.84
CA HIS A 147 5.67 -17.97 5.38
C HIS A 147 5.46 -18.49 6.80
N ALA A 148 4.62 -17.83 7.61
CA ALA A 148 4.26 -18.34 8.94
C ALA A 148 3.38 -19.60 8.90
N THR A 149 2.60 -19.80 7.84
CA THR A 149 1.58 -20.88 7.75
C THR A 149 1.92 -21.99 6.76
N GLY A 150 2.92 -21.80 5.88
CA GLY A 150 3.35 -22.79 4.88
C GLY A 150 2.31 -23.06 3.78
N ALA A 151 1.31 -22.19 3.61
CA ALA A 151 0.17 -22.39 2.69
C ALA A 151 0.11 -21.30 1.60
N GLN A 152 1.22 -21.12 0.86
CA GLN A 152 1.45 -20.03 -0.09
C GLN A 152 0.35 -19.92 -1.18
N VAL A 153 -0.05 -21.01 -1.82
CA VAL A 153 -1.03 -20.98 -2.93
C VAL A 153 -2.43 -20.56 -2.46
N ALA A 154 -2.85 -21.05 -1.29
CA ALA A 154 -4.16 -20.71 -0.72
C ALA A 154 -4.22 -19.23 -0.33
N ALA A 155 -3.11 -18.73 0.20
CA ALA A 155 -2.94 -17.33 0.57
C ALA A 155 -3.02 -16.40 -0.65
N VAL A 156 -2.35 -16.72 -1.77
CA VAL A 156 -2.34 -15.89 -2.99
C VAL A 156 -3.75 -15.78 -3.58
N VAL A 157 -4.46 -16.90 -3.68
CA VAL A 157 -5.83 -16.93 -4.24
C VAL A 157 -6.79 -16.12 -3.35
N GLY A 158 -6.68 -16.23 -2.02
CA GLY A 158 -7.48 -15.42 -1.10
C GLY A 158 -7.23 -13.92 -1.28
N LEU A 159 -5.97 -13.51 -1.47
CA LEU A 159 -5.60 -12.12 -1.67
C LEU A 159 -6.07 -11.56 -3.02
N LEU A 160 -5.87 -12.28 -4.12
CA LEU A 160 -6.24 -11.79 -5.46
C LEU A 160 -7.76 -11.67 -5.67
N LEU A 161 -8.55 -12.42 -4.90
CA LEU A 161 -10.00 -12.37 -4.95
C LEU A 161 -10.58 -11.22 -4.11
N GLY A 162 -9.81 -10.65 -3.18
CA GLY A 162 -10.22 -9.56 -2.29
C GLY A 162 -9.76 -8.21 -2.79
#